data_AF-B1K5X0-F1
#
_entry.id   AF-B1K5X0-F1
#
_cell.length_a   1.000
_cell.length_b   1.000
_cell.length_c   1.000
_cell.angle_alpha   90.00
_cell.angle_beta   90.00
_cell.angle_gamma   90.00
#
_symmetry.space_group_name_H-M   'P 1'
#
loop_
_entity.id
_entity.type
_entity.pdbx_description
1 polymer ?
#
loop_
_entity_poly.entity_id
_entity_poly.type
_entity_poly.pdbx_seq_one_letter_code
_entity_poly.pdbx_strand_id
1 'polypeptide(L)'
;MTDSSDNHAPGGQLTRAGRSRRDVLKFGSAATLGAVLGGSALLGHAAPAPAPTGSPALLAPTEPLNILIVNYDGGTLLDFAGPSEIFHRLPNTNVRYASLDGGNVTLEFGVVYGKTERLADIDRTDVILVPGGSDLSAPMRPAYQAQIRRLAESAKHVTSVCNGSLVLAATGVLDGKRSACHWAFVNKLAEYGAIPVPDRFVEDDNGRFMSGGGVTAGIDFALRVAAKLRGQQAAEYTQLVVEYDPDPPFHSGHPRDARPELVAMVDKKLPGASKGLARVPGLR
;
A
#
# COMPACT_ATOMS: atom_id res chain seq x y z
N MET A 1 -25.16 54.97 16.57
CA MET A 1 -24.26 56.09 16.24
C MET A 1 -23.01 55.45 15.66
N THR A 2 -23.04 55.12 14.35
CA THR A 2 -22.61 55.96 13.21
C THR A 2 -21.09 56.20 13.29
N ASP A 3 -20.27 55.86 12.29
CA ASP A 3 -20.53 56.04 10.88
C ASP A 3 -19.64 55.15 9.99
N SER A 4 -20.17 54.87 8.81
CA SER A 4 -19.49 54.28 7.66
C SER A 4 -18.87 55.39 6.82
N SER A 5 -17.75 55.15 6.14
CA SER A 5 -17.56 55.73 4.80
C SER A 5 -16.43 55.05 4.03
N ASP A 6 -16.80 54.64 2.83
CA ASP A 6 -16.03 54.10 1.73
C ASP A 6 -14.83 54.96 1.29
N ASN A 7 -13.87 54.32 0.61
CA ASN A 7 -13.35 54.91 -0.62
C ASN A 7 -12.90 53.87 -1.66
N HIS A 8 -13.37 54.08 -2.88
CA HIS A 8 -13.18 53.31 -4.11
C HIS A 8 -11.83 53.63 -4.81
N ALA A 9 -11.17 52.59 -5.35
CA ALA A 9 -10.62 52.36 -6.72
C ALA A 9 -9.89 53.51 -7.50
N PRO A 10 -9.06 53.28 -8.56
CA PRO A 10 -9.06 52.14 -9.52
C PRO A 10 -7.64 51.60 -9.86
N GLY A 11 -7.45 50.44 -10.49
CA GLY A 11 -7.70 50.16 -11.91
C GLY A 11 -6.38 49.75 -12.60
N GLY A 12 -6.23 48.48 -12.94
CA GLY A 12 -5.04 47.94 -13.60
C GLY A 12 -5.37 46.65 -14.34
N GLN A 13 -5.91 46.82 -15.55
CA GLN A 13 -6.39 45.80 -16.47
C GLN A 13 -5.21 45.21 -17.24
N LEU A 14 -4.95 43.90 -17.15
CA LEU A 14 -4.07 43.19 -18.07
C LEU A 14 -4.89 42.24 -18.94
N THR A 15 -5.10 42.68 -20.17
CA THR A 15 -5.75 41.94 -21.25
C THR A 15 -4.79 40.99 -21.94
N ARG A 16 -5.22 39.73 -22.03
CA ARG A 16 -5.35 38.91 -23.27
C ARG A 16 -4.08 38.48 -24.04
N ALA A 17 -3.81 37.17 -24.01
CA ALA A 17 -3.58 36.30 -25.19
C ALA A 17 -3.54 34.84 -24.67
N GLY A 18 -4.32 33.86 -25.10
CA GLY A 18 -5.05 33.68 -26.36
C GLY A 18 -4.24 32.87 -27.35
N ARG A 19 -3.99 31.57 -27.11
CA ARG A 19 -3.64 30.60 -28.16
C ARG A 19 -4.28 29.23 -27.91
N SER A 20 -5.31 28.96 -28.69
CA SER A 20 -5.85 27.64 -29.02
C SER A 20 -5.71 27.45 -30.53
N ARG A 21 -5.54 26.18 -30.94
CA ARG A 21 -5.58 25.54 -32.28
C ARG A 21 -4.28 24.78 -32.50
N ARG A 22 -4.29 23.43 -32.37
CA ARG A 22 -4.70 22.44 -33.39
C ARG A 22 -3.92 22.62 -34.67
N ASP A 23 -3.05 21.65 -34.97
CA ASP A 23 -2.64 21.11 -36.27
C ASP A 23 -1.54 20.05 -35.99
N VAL A 24 -1.34 18.92 -36.68
CA VAL A 24 -2.01 18.24 -37.79
C VAL A 24 -1.51 16.78 -37.77
N LEU A 25 -2.38 15.86 -38.21
CA LEU A 25 -2.13 14.45 -38.46
C LEU A 25 -1.11 14.19 -39.60
N LYS A 26 -0.42 13.04 -39.47
CA LYS A 26 -0.07 12.05 -40.52
C LYS A 26 0.87 12.45 -41.67
N PHE A 27 2.02 11.78 -41.69
CA PHE A 27 2.62 11.12 -42.87
C PHE A 27 3.25 9.82 -42.33
N GLY A 28 3.22 8.64 -42.96
CA GLY A 28 3.02 8.25 -44.35
C GLY A 28 3.95 7.06 -44.59
N SER A 29 3.40 5.90 -44.90
CA SER A 29 4.07 4.60 -45.10
C SER A 29 4.75 4.49 -46.47
N ALA A 30 5.86 3.74 -46.56
CA ALA A 30 6.30 2.84 -47.65
C ALA A 30 7.78 2.43 -47.42
N ALA A 31 8.13 1.19 -47.06
CA ALA A 31 8.23 -0.04 -47.87
C ALA A 31 9.49 -0.10 -48.76
N THR A 32 10.42 -1.00 -48.42
CA THR A 32 11.30 -1.69 -49.39
C THR A 32 11.57 -3.12 -48.96
N LEU A 33 11.19 -4.04 -49.86
CA LEU A 33 11.41 -5.48 -49.88
C LEU A 33 12.91 -5.80 -49.99
N GLY A 34 13.40 -6.78 -49.23
CA GLY A 34 14.70 -7.42 -49.44
C GLY A 34 14.58 -8.92 -49.20
N ALA A 35 14.49 -9.70 -50.28
CA ALA A 35 14.45 -11.16 -50.25
C ALA A 35 15.87 -11.73 -50.16
N VAL A 36 16.11 -12.64 -49.22
CA VAL A 36 17.25 -13.57 -49.27
C VAL A 36 16.74 -14.98 -49.01
N LEU A 37 16.90 -15.83 -50.03
CA LEU A 37 16.73 -17.27 -50.00
C LEU A 37 17.90 -17.92 -49.25
N GLY A 38 17.61 -18.89 -48.38
CA GLY A 38 18.65 -19.80 -47.92
C GLY A 38 18.26 -20.67 -46.72
N GLY A 39 18.18 -21.98 -46.96
CA GLY A 39 18.76 -22.97 -46.03
C GLY A 39 17.84 -23.63 -45.02
N SER A 40 17.52 -24.89 -45.30
CA SER A 40 16.82 -25.87 -44.46
C SER A 40 17.52 -26.17 -43.12
N ALA A 41 16.76 -26.23 -42.02
CA ALA A 41 17.04 -27.10 -40.89
C ALA A 41 15.74 -27.35 -40.10
N LEU A 42 15.14 -28.53 -40.29
CA LEU A 42 14.04 -29.02 -39.45
C LEU A 42 14.60 -29.45 -38.09
N LEU A 43 14.56 -28.55 -37.11
CA LEU A 43 14.73 -28.88 -35.70
C LEU A 43 13.34 -28.93 -35.06
N GLY A 44 12.89 -30.14 -34.76
CA GLY A 44 11.68 -30.39 -33.98
C GLY A 44 11.80 -29.71 -32.62
N HIS A 45 11.01 -28.67 -32.41
CA HIS A 45 10.84 -28.06 -31.09
C HIS A 45 9.86 -28.94 -30.32
N ALA A 46 10.38 -29.72 -29.38
CA ALA A 46 9.54 -30.29 -28.32
C ALA A 46 8.85 -29.12 -27.61
N ALA A 47 7.52 -29.10 -27.63
CA ALA A 47 6.74 -28.12 -26.89
C ALA A 47 7.08 -28.25 -25.39
N PRO A 48 7.37 -27.14 -24.69
CA PRO A 48 7.59 -27.21 -23.26
C PRO A 48 6.29 -27.65 -22.60
N ALA A 49 6.36 -28.69 -21.77
CA ALA A 49 5.25 -29.10 -20.92
C ALA A 49 4.82 -27.92 -20.04
N PRO A 50 3.51 -27.69 -19.82
CA PRO A 50 3.06 -26.62 -18.97
C PRO A 50 3.56 -26.87 -17.54
N ALA A 51 4.30 -25.90 -17.00
CA ALA A 51 4.62 -25.86 -15.58
C ALA A 51 3.31 -25.80 -14.78
N PRO A 52 3.23 -26.43 -13.60
CA PRO A 52 2.04 -26.33 -12.76
C PRO A 52 1.83 -24.86 -12.34
N THR A 53 0.81 -24.22 -12.91
CA THR A 53 0.40 -22.85 -12.61
C THR A 53 -0.36 -22.82 -11.30
N GLY A 54 0.38 -22.68 -10.20
CA GLY A 54 -0.19 -22.38 -8.89
C GLY A 54 -0.15 -20.89 -8.56
N SER A 55 -0.60 -20.01 -9.47
CA SER A 55 -1.03 -18.67 -9.03
C SER A 55 -2.33 -18.84 -8.26
N PRO A 56 -2.52 -18.22 -7.08
CA PRO A 56 -3.83 -18.18 -6.44
C PRO A 56 -4.83 -17.69 -7.48
N ALA A 57 -5.84 -18.51 -7.76
CA ALA A 57 -6.80 -18.24 -8.81
C ALA A 57 -7.51 -16.92 -8.51
N LEU A 58 -7.66 -16.10 -9.56
CA LEU A 58 -8.50 -14.91 -9.54
C LEU A 58 -9.88 -15.28 -8.95
N LEU A 59 -10.30 -14.61 -7.89
CA LEU A 59 -11.59 -14.90 -7.29
C LEU A 59 -12.69 -14.32 -8.19
N ALA A 60 -13.72 -15.12 -8.48
CA ALA A 60 -14.85 -14.64 -9.24
C ALA A 60 -15.52 -13.45 -8.53
N PRO A 61 -16.08 -12.46 -9.25
CA PRO A 61 -16.74 -11.31 -8.63
C PRO A 61 -17.88 -11.66 -7.65
N THR A 62 -18.46 -12.86 -7.80
CA THR A 62 -19.54 -13.38 -6.96
C THR A 62 -19.04 -14.14 -5.73
N GLU A 63 -17.75 -14.46 -5.61
CA GLU A 63 -17.21 -15.15 -4.44
C GLU A 63 -16.95 -14.17 -3.29
N PRO A 64 -17.44 -14.43 -2.06
CA PRO A 64 -17.20 -13.56 -0.92
C PRO A 64 -15.70 -13.42 -0.62
N LEU A 65 -15.24 -12.20 -0.39
CA LEU A 65 -13.89 -11.90 0.09
C LEU A 65 -13.96 -11.18 1.44
N ASN A 66 -13.44 -11.80 2.48
CA ASN A 66 -13.38 -11.20 3.81
C ASN A 66 -11.99 -10.61 4.07
N ILE A 67 -11.94 -9.32 4.38
CA ILE A 67 -10.72 -8.60 4.70
C ILE A 67 -10.83 -8.11 6.13
N LEU A 68 -9.86 -8.47 6.97
CA LEU A 68 -9.78 -8.05 8.35
C LEU A 68 -8.64 -7.06 8.53
N ILE A 69 -8.98 -5.85 8.95
CA ILE A 69 -8.04 -4.80 9.33
C ILE A 69 -7.84 -4.85 10.84
N VAL A 70 -6.59 -5.00 11.28
CA VAL A 70 -6.23 -5.08 12.71
C VAL A 70 -5.83 -3.70 13.22
N ASN A 71 -6.73 -3.01 13.92
CA ASN A 71 -6.49 -1.69 14.49
C ASN A 71 -6.08 -1.78 15.96
N TYR A 72 -5.22 -0.86 16.41
CA TYR A 72 -4.70 -0.82 17.77
C TYR A 72 -4.39 0.64 18.18
N ASP A 73 -4.24 0.88 19.48
CA ASP A 73 -3.85 2.18 19.99
C ASP A 73 -2.47 2.61 19.47
N GLY A 74 -2.33 3.85 19.00
CA GLY A 74 -1.11 4.37 18.40
C GLY A 74 -0.94 4.06 16.90
N GLY A 75 -1.90 3.34 16.29
CA GLY A 75 -1.92 3.07 14.85
C GLY A 75 -2.07 4.34 14.01
N THR A 76 -1.53 4.33 12.79
CA THR A 76 -1.65 5.43 11.82
C THR A 76 -2.95 5.28 11.04
N LEU A 77 -3.84 6.29 11.09
CA LEU A 77 -5.16 6.24 10.43
C LEU A 77 -5.05 5.93 8.93
N LEU A 78 -4.15 6.63 8.24
CA LEU A 78 -4.04 6.54 6.78
C LEU A 78 -3.56 5.17 6.30
N ASP A 79 -2.80 4.44 7.14
CA ASP A 79 -2.27 3.11 6.82
C ASP A 79 -3.37 2.08 6.57
N PHE A 80 -4.54 2.25 7.19
CA PHE A 80 -5.68 1.38 6.94
C PHE A 80 -6.84 2.08 6.24
N ALA A 81 -7.01 3.40 6.41
CA ALA A 81 -8.06 4.15 5.72
C ALA A 81 -7.87 4.12 4.19
N GLY A 82 -6.62 4.28 3.72
CA GLY A 82 -6.29 4.18 2.30
C GLY A 82 -6.66 2.81 1.70
N PRO A 83 -6.13 1.69 2.22
CA PRO A 83 -6.52 0.36 1.77
C PRO A 83 -8.02 0.08 1.92
N SER A 84 -8.62 0.50 3.03
CA SER A 84 -10.04 0.32 3.31
C SER A 84 -10.92 0.94 2.23
N GLU A 85 -10.64 2.16 1.80
CA GLU A 85 -11.40 2.85 0.74
C GLU A 85 -11.41 2.05 -0.57
N ILE A 86 -10.25 1.50 -0.95
CA ILE A 86 -10.12 0.66 -2.14
C ILE A 86 -10.88 -0.66 -1.96
N PHE A 87 -10.71 -1.33 -0.82
CA PHE A 87 -11.28 -2.65 -0.58
C PHE A 87 -12.82 -2.66 -0.52
N HIS A 88 -13.45 -1.61 0.02
CA HIS A 88 -14.92 -1.51 0.07
C HIS A 88 -15.58 -1.40 -1.31
N ARG A 89 -14.81 -0.99 -2.33
CA ARG A 89 -15.30 -0.82 -3.70
C ARG A 89 -15.15 -2.08 -4.55
N LEU A 90 -14.54 -3.12 -3.99
CA LEU A 90 -14.38 -4.40 -4.66
C LEU A 90 -15.69 -5.21 -4.65
N PRO A 91 -15.97 -5.96 -5.73
CA PRO A 91 -17.16 -6.82 -5.78
C PRO A 91 -17.18 -7.87 -4.68
N ASN A 92 -18.34 -8.02 -4.03
CA ASN A 92 -18.61 -9.00 -2.97
C ASN A 92 -17.51 -9.06 -1.89
N THR A 93 -17.06 -7.89 -1.44
CA THR A 93 -16.00 -7.76 -0.44
C THR A 93 -16.56 -7.21 0.87
N ASN A 94 -16.27 -7.93 1.96
CA ASN A 94 -16.63 -7.56 3.31
C ASN A 94 -15.35 -7.13 4.05
N VAL A 95 -15.25 -5.86 4.42
CA VAL A 95 -14.12 -5.32 5.16
C VAL A 95 -14.54 -5.13 6.62
N ARG A 96 -13.77 -5.74 7.52
CA ARG A 96 -14.01 -5.76 8.96
C ARG A 96 -12.84 -5.13 9.68
N TYR A 97 -13.10 -4.58 10.87
CA TYR A 97 -12.10 -3.93 11.70
C TYR A 97 -12.10 -4.57 13.07
N ALA A 98 -10.93 -4.95 13.57
CA ALA A 98 -10.82 -5.60 14.87
C ALA A 98 -9.67 -5.04 15.69
N SER A 99 -9.86 -5.02 17.01
CA SER A 99 -8.83 -4.74 17.99
C SER A 99 -8.79 -5.85 19.04
N LEU A 100 -7.77 -5.88 19.91
CA LEU A 100 -7.60 -6.94 20.90
C LEU A 100 -8.88 -7.24 21.68
N ASP A 101 -9.49 -6.20 22.24
CA ASP A 101 -10.67 -6.30 23.12
C ASP A 101 -11.97 -5.84 22.43
N GLY A 102 -11.88 -5.37 21.18
CA GLY A 102 -12.98 -4.69 20.48
C GLY A 102 -13.21 -3.26 20.99
N GLY A 103 -14.29 -2.63 20.53
CA GLY A 103 -14.69 -1.30 20.99
C GLY A 103 -13.94 -0.16 20.31
N ASN A 104 -13.38 0.76 21.08
CA ASN A 104 -12.70 1.94 20.57
C ASN A 104 -11.18 1.79 20.70
N VAL A 105 -10.46 2.28 19.69
CA VAL A 105 -9.00 2.46 19.73
C VAL A 105 -8.66 3.93 19.51
N THR A 106 -7.62 4.40 20.19
CA THR A 106 -7.10 5.76 20.02
C THR A 106 -5.86 5.71 19.13
N LEU A 107 -6.04 6.15 17.89
CA LEU A 107 -4.98 6.23 16.89
C LEU A 107 -4.02 7.39 17.19
N GLU A 108 -2.97 7.52 16.39
CA GLU A 108 -2.12 8.71 16.43
C GLU A 108 -2.92 10.01 16.28
N PHE A 109 -2.38 11.09 16.84
CA PHE A 109 -3.00 12.41 16.85
C PHE A 109 -4.38 12.47 17.54
N GLY A 110 -4.76 11.44 18.32
CA GLY A 110 -5.96 11.42 19.14
C GLY A 110 -7.25 11.07 18.39
N VAL A 111 -7.14 10.57 17.16
CA VAL A 111 -8.32 10.10 16.40
C VAL A 111 -8.86 8.83 17.05
N VAL A 112 -10.13 8.84 17.44
CA VAL A 112 -10.79 7.64 17.99
C VAL A 112 -11.49 6.90 16.85
N TYR A 113 -11.07 5.67 16.59
CA TYR A 113 -11.75 4.75 15.70
C TYR A 113 -12.54 3.72 16.52
N GLY A 114 -13.84 3.62 16.28
CA GLY A 114 -14.76 2.91 17.16
C GLY A 114 -15.44 1.70 16.54
N LYS A 115 -16.10 0.92 17.40
CA LYS A 115 -16.87 -0.29 17.05
C LYS A 115 -16.04 -1.38 16.37
N THR A 116 -14.78 -1.53 16.75
CA THR A 116 -13.98 -2.67 16.31
C THR A 116 -14.52 -3.95 16.95
N GLU A 117 -14.43 -5.05 16.21
CA GLU A 117 -14.71 -6.39 16.70
C GLU A 117 -13.58 -6.86 17.62
N ARG A 118 -13.88 -7.75 18.56
CA ARG A 118 -12.84 -8.37 19.39
C ARG A 118 -12.10 -9.41 18.56
N LEU A 119 -10.77 -9.34 18.49
CA LEU A 119 -9.97 -10.30 17.70
C LEU A 119 -10.24 -11.77 18.08
N ALA A 120 -10.51 -12.03 19.36
CA ALA A 120 -10.82 -13.37 19.85
C ALA A 120 -12.18 -13.94 19.36
N ASP A 121 -13.09 -13.10 18.86
CA ASP A 121 -14.38 -13.54 18.28
C ASP A 121 -14.29 -13.86 16.79
N ILE A 122 -13.11 -13.68 16.18
CA ILE A 122 -12.92 -13.88 14.75
C ILE A 122 -12.22 -15.20 14.52
N ASP A 123 -12.94 -16.15 13.92
CA ASP A 123 -12.40 -17.47 13.62
C ASP A 123 -11.39 -17.45 12.47
N ARG A 124 -11.74 -16.77 11.36
CA ARG A 124 -10.95 -16.73 10.12
C ARG A 124 -11.24 -15.49 9.29
N THR A 125 -10.32 -15.19 8.37
CA THR A 125 -10.45 -14.15 7.32
C THR A 125 -9.74 -14.63 6.05
N ASP A 126 -10.06 -14.06 4.88
CA ASP A 126 -9.31 -14.36 3.65
C ASP A 126 -8.03 -13.52 3.58
N VAL A 127 -8.13 -12.24 3.94
CA VAL A 127 -7.02 -11.28 4.01
C VAL A 127 -6.93 -10.71 5.42
N ILE A 128 -5.74 -10.66 5.98
CA ILE A 128 -5.44 -9.86 7.18
C ILE A 128 -4.55 -8.68 6.78
N LEU A 129 -4.87 -7.48 7.25
CA LEU A 129 -4.10 -6.26 7.05
C LEU A 129 -3.69 -5.70 8.41
N VAL A 130 -2.38 -5.58 8.63
CA VAL A 130 -1.81 -4.93 9.81
C VAL A 130 -1.24 -3.57 9.40
N PRO A 131 -1.87 -2.44 9.78
CA PRO A 131 -1.34 -1.11 9.55
C PRO A 131 -0.11 -0.86 10.43
N GLY A 132 0.63 0.20 10.13
CA GLY A 132 1.66 0.73 11.00
C GLY A 132 1.12 1.70 12.04
N GLY A 133 2.06 2.33 12.75
CA GLY A 133 1.79 3.26 13.82
C GLY A 133 3.03 4.03 14.26
N SER A 134 2.78 5.14 14.95
CA SER A 134 3.82 5.90 15.64
C SER A 134 4.21 5.25 16.98
N ASP A 135 3.37 4.35 17.50
CA ASP A 135 3.61 3.54 18.69
C ASP A 135 3.11 2.11 18.43
N LEU A 136 4.03 1.13 18.49
CA LEU A 136 3.72 -0.30 18.32
C LEU A 136 3.60 -1.04 19.66
N SER A 137 3.57 -0.33 20.80
CA SER A 137 3.54 -0.95 22.13
C SER A 137 2.31 -1.82 22.33
N ALA A 138 1.14 -1.38 21.86
CA ALA A 138 -0.10 -2.15 21.96
C ALA A 138 -0.07 -3.48 21.15
N PRO A 139 0.25 -3.47 19.83
CA PRO A 139 0.29 -4.70 19.03
C PRO A 139 1.48 -5.60 19.32
N MET A 140 2.52 -5.10 20.02
CA MET A 140 3.66 -5.90 20.46
C MET A 140 3.43 -6.68 21.77
N ARG A 141 2.27 -6.48 22.43
CA ARG A 141 1.91 -7.27 23.62
C ARG A 141 1.70 -8.75 23.23
N PRO A 142 2.11 -9.72 24.06
CA PRO A 142 1.97 -11.14 23.75
C PRO A 142 0.54 -11.58 23.38
N ALA A 143 -0.47 -11.07 24.08
CA ALA A 143 -1.87 -11.38 23.78
C ALA A 143 -2.30 -10.88 22.39
N TYR A 144 -1.79 -9.73 21.98
CA TYR A 144 -2.06 -9.14 20.67
C TYR A 144 -1.38 -9.95 19.55
N GLN A 145 -0.08 -10.21 19.72
CA GLN A 145 0.71 -11.00 18.79
C GLN A 145 0.14 -12.42 18.60
N ALA A 146 -0.33 -13.05 19.68
CA ALA A 146 -0.96 -14.37 19.61
C ALA A 146 -2.22 -14.36 18.72
N GLN A 147 -3.06 -13.33 18.82
CA GLN A 147 -4.26 -13.20 17.98
C GLN A 147 -3.90 -12.89 16.52
N ILE A 148 -2.95 -11.97 16.29
CA ILE A 148 -2.46 -11.65 14.94
C ILE A 148 -1.89 -12.90 14.27
N ARG A 149 -1.04 -13.65 14.99
CA ARG A 149 -0.45 -14.90 14.49
C ARG A 149 -1.53 -15.92 14.11
N ARG A 150 -2.47 -16.19 15.02
CA ARG A 150 -3.57 -17.15 14.79
C ARG A 150 -4.36 -16.82 13.53
N LEU A 151 -4.69 -15.55 13.33
CA LEU A 151 -5.43 -15.10 12.15
C LEU A 151 -4.56 -15.12 10.88
N ALA A 152 -3.28 -14.74 10.98
CA ALA A 152 -2.35 -14.79 9.86
C ALA A 152 -2.05 -16.22 9.38
N GLU A 153 -1.98 -17.19 10.29
CA GLU A 153 -1.76 -18.61 9.95
C GLU A 153 -2.94 -19.22 9.18
N SER A 154 -4.17 -18.71 9.40
CA SER A 154 -5.38 -19.19 8.71
C SER A 154 -5.80 -18.35 7.50
N ALA A 155 -5.25 -17.14 7.33
CA ALA A 155 -5.53 -16.26 6.21
C ALA A 155 -4.86 -16.76 4.92
N LYS A 156 -5.52 -16.53 3.78
CA LYS A 156 -4.94 -16.78 2.45
C LYS A 156 -3.87 -15.74 2.11
N HIS A 157 -4.08 -14.51 2.55
CA HIS A 157 -3.19 -13.38 2.33
C HIS A 157 -2.89 -12.65 3.63
N VAL A 158 -1.62 -12.56 3.98
CA VAL A 158 -1.09 -11.84 5.13
C VAL A 158 -0.46 -10.55 4.63
N THR A 159 -1.03 -9.43 5.06
CA THR A 159 -0.69 -8.13 4.49
C THR A 159 -0.42 -7.05 5.52
N SER A 160 0.35 -6.05 5.12
CA SER A 160 0.67 -4.91 5.98
C SER A 160 0.96 -3.65 5.18
N VAL A 161 0.90 -2.51 5.87
CA VAL A 161 1.31 -1.21 5.37
C VAL A 161 2.27 -0.58 6.38
N CYS A 162 3.22 0.22 5.90
CA CYS A 162 4.15 0.99 6.73
C CYS A 162 4.97 0.07 7.64
N ASN A 163 5.19 0.44 8.90
CA ASN A 163 5.88 -0.40 9.87
C ASN A 163 4.98 -1.49 10.50
N GLY A 164 3.76 -1.70 10.00
CA GLY A 164 2.90 -2.83 10.38
C GLY A 164 3.51 -4.19 10.02
N SER A 165 4.41 -4.22 9.04
CA SER A 165 5.20 -5.42 8.73
C SER A 165 6.14 -5.84 9.88
N LEU A 166 6.56 -4.92 10.76
CA LEU A 166 7.34 -5.27 11.95
C LEU A 166 6.48 -5.97 13.00
N VAL A 167 5.19 -5.62 13.11
CA VAL A 167 4.24 -6.34 13.98
C VAL A 167 4.09 -7.78 13.50
N LEU A 168 3.91 -8.00 12.20
CA LEU A 168 3.85 -9.34 11.61
C LEU A 168 5.16 -10.11 11.76
N ALA A 169 6.31 -9.47 11.52
CA ALA A 169 7.62 -10.10 11.69
C ALA A 169 7.83 -10.53 13.15
N ALA A 170 7.41 -9.71 14.11
CA ALA A 170 7.50 -10.04 15.54
C ALA A 170 6.64 -11.23 15.97
N THR A 171 5.63 -11.65 15.19
CA THR A 171 4.89 -12.90 15.44
C THR A 171 5.56 -14.15 14.85
N GLY A 172 6.62 -13.98 14.06
CA GLY A 172 7.34 -15.04 13.35
C GLY A 172 6.69 -15.49 12.02
N VAL A 173 5.60 -14.85 11.58
CA VAL A 173 4.91 -15.27 10.34
C VAL A 173 5.65 -14.81 9.07
N LEU A 174 6.60 -13.89 9.21
CA LEU A 174 7.43 -13.38 8.10
C LEU A 174 8.86 -13.95 8.12
N ASP A 175 9.14 -15.00 8.89
CA ASP A 175 10.47 -15.62 8.92
C ASP A 175 10.91 -16.08 7.52
N GLY A 176 12.01 -15.51 7.03
CA GLY A 176 12.55 -15.77 5.69
C GLY A 176 11.73 -15.18 4.53
N LYS A 177 10.73 -14.33 4.80
CA LYS A 177 9.85 -13.73 3.78
C LYS A 177 10.27 -12.30 3.46
N ARG A 178 10.18 -11.92 2.19
CA ARG A 178 10.42 -10.54 1.72
C ARG A 178 9.26 -9.65 2.15
N SER A 179 9.58 -8.46 2.65
CA SER A 179 8.57 -7.49 3.06
C SER A 179 9.03 -6.05 2.84
N ALA A 180 8.10 -5.22 2.42
CA ALA A 180 8.20 -3.77 2.46
C ALA A 180 7.98 -3.26 3.89
N CYS A 181 8.42 -2.05 4.13
CA CYS A 181 8.19 -1.33 5.37
C CYS A 181 8.28 0.17 5.10
N HIS A 182 7.92 1.00 6.08
CA HIS A 182 8.28 2.40 6.03
C HIS A 182 9.81 2.57 5.99
N TRP A 183 10.29 3.46 5.13
CA TRP A 183 11.71 3.64 4.82
C TRP A 183 12.59 3.83 6.07
N ALA A 184 12.09 4.53 7.08
CA ALA A 184 12.82 4.78 8.33
C ALA A 184 13.06 3.52 9.16
N PHE A 185 12.34 2.43 8.92
CA PHE A 185 12.38 1.20 9.71
C PHE A 185 12.62 -0.07 8.88
N VAL A 186 12.82 0.03 7.57
CA VAL A 186 12.84 -1.15 6.70
C VAL A 186 13.90 -2.16 7.08
N ASN A 187 15.08 -1.72 7.51
CA ASN A 187 16.17 -2.62 7.90
C ASN A 187 15.93 -3.27 9.28
N LYS A 188 14.95 -2.80 10.07
CA LYS A 188 14.51 -3.50 11.29
C LYS A 188 13.87 -4.85 11.02
N LEU A 189 13.32 -5.08 9.81
CA LEU A 189 12.74 -6.37 9.45
C LEU A 189 13.72 -7.54 9.62
N ALA A 190 15.01 -7.31 9.33
CA ALA A 190 16.05 -8.33 9.47
C ALA A 190 16.26 -8.78 10.92
N GLU A 191 16.01 -7.91 11.90
CA GLU A 191 16.09 -8.25 13.34
C GLU A 191 14.97 -9.22 13.76
N TYR A 192 13.91 -9.32 12.96
CA TYR A 192 12.74 -10.17 13.17
C TYR A 192 12.61 -11.26 12.08
N GLY A 193 13.72 -11.67 11.46
CA GLY A 193 13.76 -12.80 10.53
C GLY A 193 13.22 -12.53 9.12
N ALA A 194 12.60 -11.38 8.88
CA ALA A 194 12.10 -11.00 7.56
C ALA A 194 13.20 -10.41 6.67
N ILE A 195 13.07 -10.58 5.35
CA ILE A 195 14.02 -10.04 4.37
C ILE A 195 13.56 -8.62 3.99
N PRO A 196 14.33 -7.57 4.35
CA PRO A 196 13.94 -6.20 4.06
C PRO A 196 14.03 -5.90 2.55
N VAL A 197 12.97 -5.32 1.99
CA VAL A 197 12.95 -4.86 0.59
C VAL A 197 12.47 -3.40 0.55
N PRO A 198 13.31 -2.44 0.12
CA PRO A 198 13.02 -1.00 0.15
C PRO A 198 12.15 -0.54 -1.03
N ASP A 199 11.10 -1.30 -1.34
CA ASP A 199 10.15 -1.02 -2.41
C ASP A 199 8.80 -0.54 -1.88
N ARG A 200 8.04 0.16 -2.73
CA ARG A 200 6.71 0.68 -2.37
C ARG A 200 5.68 -0.44 -2.18
N PHE A 201 5.83 -1.55 -2.91
CA PHE A 201 5.02 -2.75 -2.82
C PHE A 201 5.92 -3.98 -2.96
N VAL A 202 5.72 -4.97 -2.10
CA VAL A 202 6.45 -6.24 -2.14
C VAL A 202 5.46 -7.38 -2.07
N GLU A 203 5.64 -8.36 -2.96
CA GLU A 203 4.91 -9.63 -2.97
C GLU A 203 5.89 -10.79 -2.78
N ASP A 204 5.53 -11.75 -1.94
CA ASP A 204 6.26 -13.00 -1.68
C ASP A 204 5.30 -14.19 -1.63
N ASP A 205 5.82 -15.39 -1.89
CA ASP A 205 5.12 -16.68 -1.78
C ASP A 205 3.81 -16.70 -2.59
N ASN A 206 3.94 -16.37 -3.87
CA ASN A 206 2.82 -16.24 -4.82
C ASN A 206 1.71 -15.28 -4.34
N GLY A 207 2.07 -14.33 -3.50
CA GLY A 207 1.22 -13.32 -2.90
C GLY A 207 0.41 -13.80 -1.71
N ARG A 208 0.85 -14.87 -1.05
CA ARG A 208 0.46 -15.11 0.35
C ARG A 208 0.92 -13.96 1.24
N PHE A 209 2.08 -13.36 0.99
CA PHE A 209 2.56 -12.19 1.73
C PHE A 209 2.63 -10.99 0.79
N MET A 210 1.96 -9.90 1.16
CA MET A 210 1.95 -8.65 0.39
C MET A 210 2.07 -7.46 1.33
N SER A 211 2.97 -6.52 1.03
CA SER A 211 3.22 -5.39 1.91
C SER A 211 3.36 -4.09 1.13
N GLY A 212 2.82 -3.02 1.71
CA GLY A 212 3.03 -1.64 1.27
C GLY A 212 4.10 -0.95 2.10
N GLY A 213 4.85 -0.04 1.48
CA GLY A 213 5.82 0.81 2.16
C GLY A 213 5.15 1.87 3.07
N GLY A 214 5.76 3.04 3.21
CA GLY A 214 5.29 4.07 4.15
C GLY A 214 3.92 4.66 3.82
N VAL A 215 3.02 4.65 4.81
CA VAL A 215 1.77 5.42 4.90
C VAL A 215 0.91 5.41 3.64
N THR A 216 1.10 6.40 2.77
CA THR A 216 0.37 6.54 1.48
C THR A 216 0.55 5.37 0.54
N ALA A 217 1.61 4.55 0.71
CA ALA A 217 1.79 3.33 -0.05
C ALA A 217 0.61 2.36 0.09
N GLY A 218 -0.20 2.48 1.16
CA GLY A 218 -1.40 1.68 1.38
C GLY A 218 -2.41 1.75 0.23
N ILE A 219 -2.56 2.89 -0.45
CA ILE A 219 -3.51 3.01 -1.57
C ILE A 219 -3.02 2.22 -2.79
N ASP A 220 -1.75 2.41 -3.19
CA ASP A 220 -1.15 1.67 -4.31
C ASP A 220 -1.06 0.17 -4.02
N PHE A 221 -0.70 -0.18 -2.79
CA PHE A 221 -0.74 -1.56 -2.29
C PHE A 221 -2.12 -2.17 -2.47
N ALA A 222 -3.18 -1.46 -2.05
CA ALA A 222 -4.53 -1.99 -2.11
C ALA A 222 -5.04 -2.12 -3.54
N LEU A 223 -4.67 -1.22 -4.46
CA LEU A 223 -4.97 -1.36 -5.89
C LEU A 223 -4.26 -2.58 -6.51
N ARG A 224 -3.02 -2.87 -6.10
CA ARG A 224 -2.30 -4.09 -6.53
C ARG A 224 -2.94 -5.35 -5.97
N VAL A 225 -3.34 -5.35 -4.70
CA VAL A 225 -4.09 -6.45 -4.09
C VAL A 225 -5.44 -6.64 -4.79
N ALA A 226 -6.17 -5.55 -5.09
CA ALA A 226 -7.41 -5.60 -5.85
C ALA A 226 -7.22 -6.25 -7.22
N ALA A 227 -6.18 -5.86 -7.96
CA ALA A 227 -5.87 -6.45 -9.27
C ALA A 227 -5.57 -7.95 -9.14
N LYS A 228 -4.84 -8.34 -8.11
CA LYS A 228 -4.51 -9.76 -7.85
C LYS A 228 -5.74 -10.59 -7.49
N LEU A 229 -6.61 -10.07 -6.62
CA LEU A 229 -7.72 -10.84 -6.04
C LEU A 229 -9.01 -10.75 -6.85
N ARG A 230 -9.23 -9.66 -7.58
CA ARG A 230 -10.48 -9.36 -8.32
C ARG A 230 -10.26 -9.00 -9.79
N GLY A 231 -9.00 -8.95 -10.23
CA GLY A 231 -8.65 -8.71 -11.61
C GLY A 231 -8.43 -7.24 -11.92
N GLN A 232 -7.69 -7.01 -13.00
CA GLN A 232 -7.29 -5.69 -13.45
C GLN A 232 -8.49 -4.74 -13.62
N GLN A 233 -9.58 -5.21 -14.23
CA GLN A 233 -10.78 -4.39 -14.45
C GLN A 233 -11.38 -3.85 -13.14
N ALA A 234 -11.45 -4.67 -12.09
CA ALA A 234 -12.01 -4.23 -10.80
C ALA A 234 -11.10 -3.18 -10.13
N ALA A 235 -9.78 -3.35 -10.25
CA ALA A 235 -8.80 -2.40 -9.73
C ALA A 235 -8.85 -1.05 -10.48
N GLU A 236 -8.85 -1.07 -11.81
CA GLU A 236 -8.94 0.14 -12.65
C GLU A 236 -10.27 0.86 -12.45
N TYR A 237 -11.38 0.12 -12.37
CA TYR A 237 -12.69 0.69 -12.02
C TYR A 237 -12.64 1.39 -10.66
N THR A 238 -12.07 0.72 -9.66
CA THR A 238 -11.95 1.29 -8.31
C THR A 238 -11.10 2.55 -8.33
N GLN A 239 -9.93 2.51 -8.99
CA GLN A 239 -9.03 3.65 -9.14
C GLN A 239 -9.76 4.85 -9.74
N LEU A 240 -10.55 4.64 -10.80
CA LEU A 240 -11.32 5.69 -11.44
C LEU A 240 -12.43 6.23 -10.53
N VAL A 241 -13.16 5.36 -9.84
CA VAL A 241 -14.27 5.75 -8.94
C VAL A 241 -13.81 6.60 -7.76
N VAL A 242 -12.61 6.35 -7.23
CA VAL A 242 -12.02 7.17 -6.15
C VAL A 242 -11.23 8.36 -6.67
N GLU A 243 -11.13 8.54 -7.98
CA GLU A 243 -10.31 9.58 -8.63
C GLU A 243 -8.86 9.56 -8.12
N TYR A 244 -8.27 8.36 -8.03
CA TYR A 244 -6.88 8.22 -7.60
C TYR A 244 -5.92 8.59 -8.75
N ASP A 245 -5.74 9.89 -8.92
CA ASP A 245 -4.82 10.57 -9.85
C ASP A 245 -3.90 11.52 -9.04
N PRO A 246 -2.90 10.97 -8.33
CA PRO A 246 -2.08 11.76 -7.43
C PRO A 246 -1.17 12.73 -8.19
N ASP A 247 -1.24 14.02 -7.86
CA ASP A 247 -0.34 15.09 -8.32
C ASP A 247 0.39 15.75 -7.12
N PRO A 248 1.44 15.13 -6.56
CA PRO A 248 2.12 15.68 -5.39
C PRO A 248 2.82 17.01 -5.72
N PRO A 249 2.59 18.09 -4.95
CA PRO A 249 3.19 19.40 -5.22
C PRO A 249 4.70 19.48 -4.94
N PHE A 250 5.28 18.42 -4.35
CA PHE A 250 6.70 18.34 -4.01
C PHE A 250 7.25 16.95 -4.29
N HIS A 251 8.54 16.89 -4.66
CA HIS A 251 9.26 15.64 -4.90
C HIS A 251 10.15 15.28 -3.70
N SER A 252 9.52 14.94 -2.56
CA SER A 252 10.24 14.61 -1.31
C SER A 252 9.58 13.47 -0.52
N GLY A 253 8.78 12.65 -1.18
CA GLY A 253 8.07 11.52 -0.55
C GLY A 253 8.96 10.31 -0.22
N HIS A 254 10.21 10.29 -0.69
CA HIS A 254 11.16 9.21 -0.42
C HIS A 254 12.57 9.78 -0.18
N PRO A 255 13.40 9.20 0.72
CA PRO A 255 14.77 9.68 0.97
C PRO A 255 15.71 9.62 -0.24
N ARG A 256 15.35 8.87 -1.28
CA ARG A 256 16.10 8.78 -2.55
C ARG A 256 15.95 10.05 -3.39
N ASP A 257 14.85 10.77 -3.20
CA ASP A 257 14.46 11.93 -4.00
C ASP A 257 14.51 13.23 -3.19
N ALA A 258 14.34 13.13 -1.87
CA ALA A 258 14.34 14.28 -0.97
C ALA A 258 15.73 14.92 -0.84
N ARG A 259 15.75 16.24 -0.60
CA ARG A 259 17.00 16.98 -0.33
C ARG A 259 17.72 16.40 0.90
N PRO A 260 19.06 16.23 0.88
CA PRO A 260 19.80 15.65 2.00
C PRO A 260 19.58 16.37 3.34
N GLU A 261 19.42 17.69 3.33
CA GLU A 261 19.09 18.49 4.51
C GLU A 261 17.75 18.13 5.14
N LEU A 262 16.73 17.80 4.34
CA LEU A 262 15.43 17.33 4.84
C LEU A 262 15.55 15.95 5.46
N VAL A 263 16.32 15.05 4.83
CA VAL A 263 16.60 13.72 5.37
C VAL A 263 17.32 13.83 6.72
N ALA A 264 18.30 14.73 6.84
CA ALA A 264 19.00 15.00 8.09
C ALA A 264 18.09 15.59 9.18
N MET A 265 17.14 16.46 8.80
CA MET A 265 16.13 16.97 9.73
C MET A 265 15.23 15.86 10.28
N VAL A 266 14.79 14.93 9.42
CA VAL A 266 14.02 13.76 9.86
C VAL A 266 14.86 12.87 10.75
N ASP A 267 16.11 12.57 10.37
CA ASP A 267 17.02 11.73 11.18
C ASP A 267 17.28 12.34 12.57
N LYS A 268 17.35 13.68 12.69
CA LYS A 268 17.44 14.35 13.99
C LYS A 268 16.22 14.12 14.88
N LYS A 269 15.02 14.05 14.29
CA LYS A 269 13.75 13.82 15.01
C LYS A 269 13.49 12.33 15.24
N LEU A 270 13.98 11.49 14.34
CA LEU A 270 13.81 10.05 14.32
C LEU A 270 15.20 9.39 14.07
N PRO A 271 16.06 9.30 15.11
CA PRO A 271 17.44 8.85 14.95
C PRO A 271 17.55 7.49 14.29
N GLY A 272 18.35 7.39 13.22
CA GLY A 272 18.57 6.17 12.45
C GLY A 272 17.63 5.98 11.26
N ALA A 273 16.68 6.89 11.03
CA ALA A 273 15.76 6.85 9.89
C ALA A 273 16.49 6.78 8.55
N SER A 274 17.55 7.57 8.36
CA SER A 274 18.38 7.57 7.14
C SER A 274 19.03 6.22 6.84
N LYS A 275 19.16 5.34 7.86
CA LYS A 275 19.70 3.99 7.76
C LYS A 275 18.61 2.91 7.76
N GLY A 276 17.34 3.28 7.79
CA GLY A 276 16.22 2.35 7.93
C GLY A 276 16.18 1.61 9.28
N LEU A 277 16.81 2.17 10.31
CA LEU A 277 16.99 1.56 11.64
C LEU A 277 16.45 2.45 12.77
N ALA A 278 15.49 3.32 12.45
CA ALA A 278 14.88 4.17 13.45
C ALA A 278 14.25 3.38 14.60
N ARG A 279 14.18 4.02 15.78
CA ARG A 279 13.43 3.48 16.92
C ARG A 279 11.96 3.86 16.80
N VAL A 280 11.09 2.92 17.13
CA VAL A 280 9.66 3.14 17.34
C VAL A 280 9.27 2.46 18.66
N PRO A 281 8.45 3.10 19.52
CA PRO A 281 7.97 2.47 20.75
C PRO A 281 7.35 1.09 20.51
N GLY A 282 7.57 0.16 21.43
CA GLY A 282 7.07 -1.22 21.36
C GLY A 282 8.04 -2.24 20.74
N LEU A 283 9.02 -1.81 19.95
CA LEU A 283 10.09 -2.70 19.46
C LEU A 283 11.22 -2.84 20.50
N ARG A 284 11.95 -3.96 20.42
CA ARG A 284 13.13 -4.23 21.26
C ARG A 284 14.39 -3.59 20.66
#